data_AF-A0A0T1WES6-F1
#
_entry.id   AF-A0A0T1WES6-F1
#
_cell.length_a   1.000
_cell.length_b   1.000
_cell.length_c   1.000
_cell.angle_alpha   90.00
_cell.angle_beta   90.00
_cell.angle_gamma   90.00
#
_symmetry.space_group_name_H-M   'P 1'
#
loop_
_entity.id
_entity.type
_entity.pdbx_description
1 polymer ?
#
loop_
_entity_poly.entity_id
_entity_poly.type
_entity_poly.pdbx_seq_one_letter_code
_entity_poly.pdbx_strand_id
1 'polypeptide(L)'
;MNEQLAALFGSAVGMLPTAPARSLQMFSEITAIDETACDAWVGRIRCGDADRATLFRAWYSRGSFGQLAGASEVSMNSLEARVEIGGQFGNITYPVNSPLSITLGFAVNEAALGNYADAMEALEGVQAGGADHLVSWAKAVVYGAAERWTDVIDEVRGASAWPDKFLGAAASVAHGVAAANLGLFNEAERRLTEANASPAGEACGLAIAWNLAMTRRSLGNEESAVVLLEWLQATHSEPKVTAALKDPSYRLVTTTAEKIASRRDPWDPSSVEADNSGRERLLSDAQAELDRQIGLSRVKEQIERYRAATQMAKVRAARGMKVAQQSKHIIFTGPPGTGKTTIARVVANILAGLGVIAEPKLVETSRKDFVAEYEGQSSVKTSRTIDRAVGGVLFIDEAYTLVQERDGRADPFGSEALDTLLARMENDRDRLVVIIAGYPADIDRLLESNDGLRSRFSTRIEFDSYGPDEIVEIANVLAQNNDSTLSEEAAKRVLAAATLLSQRTLNGKPALDIAGNGRYARQLVEAGEQGRDMRLARSMDFESLGVEQLSEINGDDMAGAIDTVHSRLNIGE
;
A
#
# COMPACT_ATOMS: atom_id res chain seq x y z
N MET A 1 27.82 27.80 -48.28
CA MET A 1 26.81 28.01 -47.22
C MET A 1 27.26 27.37 -45.91
N ASN A 2 27.60 26.07 -45.88
CA ASN A 2 28.01 25.39 -44.64
C ASN A 2 29.28 25.98 -43.98
N GLU A 3 30.30 26.36 -44.75
CA GLU A 3 31.52 27.02 -44.21
C GLU A 3 31.26 28.43 -43.64
N GLN A 4 30.31 29.18 -44.22
CA GLN A 4 29.96 30.51 -43.72
C GLN A 4 29.20 30.41 -42.40
N LEU A 5 28.29 29.45 -42.27
CA LEU A 5 27.57 29.19 -41.02
C LEU A 5 28.50 28.64 -39.93
N ALA A 6 29.47 27.78 -40.28
CA ALA A 6 30.51 27.32 -39.36
C ALA A 6 31.38 28.48 -38.85
N ALA A 7 31.85 29.37 -39.73
CA ALA A 7 32.62 30.55 -39.30
C ALA A 7 31.81 31.48 -38.38
N LEU A 8 30.52 31.67 -38.68
CA LEU A 8 29.60 32.45 -37.85
C LEU A 8 29.37 31.77 -36.48
N PHE A 9 29.20 30.45 -36.46
CA PHE A 9 29.06 29.64 -35.26
C PHE A 9 30.28 29.71 -34.36
N GLY A 10 31.49 29.50 -34.90
CA GLY A 10 32.74 29.60 -34.15
C GLY A 10 32.94 31.00 -33.55
N SER A 11 32.59 32.05 -34.31
CA SER A 11 32.64 33.43 -33.82
C SER A 11 31.63 33.68 -32.69
N ALA A 12 30.41 33.13 -32.79
CA ALA A 12 29.40 33.23 -31.75
C ALA A 12 29.85 32.53 -30.46
N VAL A 13 30.42 31.32 -30.56
CA VAL A 13 30.96 30.60 -29.39
C VAL A 13 32.11 31.37 -28.73
N GLY A 14 33.03 31.93 -29.52
CA GLY A 14 34.14 32.74 -28.99
C GLY A 14 33.69 34.00 -28.23
N MET A 15 32.52 34.55 -28.56
CA MET A 15 31.95 35.72 -27.89
C MET A 15 31.15 35.38 -26.63
N LEU A 16 30.80 34.12 -26.37
CA LEU A 16 29.97 33.71 -25.22
C LEU A 16 30.46 34.26 -23.86
N PRO A 17 31.78 34.22 -23.53
CA PRO A 17 32.25 34.69 -22.22
C PRO A 17 32.17 36.21 -22.03
N THR A 18 32.18 36.99 -23.13
CA THR A 18 32.33 38.45 -23.09
C THR A 18 31.07 39.20 -23.53
N ALA A 19 30.27 38.63 -24.42
CA ALA A 19 29.08 39.26 -25.00
C ALA A 19 27.98 38.22 -25.32
N PRO A 20 27.30 37.67 -24.31
CA PRO A 20 26.27 36.64 -24.50
C PRO A 20 25.07 37.13 -25.33
N ALA A 21 24.67 38.40 -25.20
CA ALA A 21 23.58 38.98 -26.00
C ALA A 21 23.93 39.06 -27.50
N ARG A 22 25.20 39.32 -27.83
CA ARG A 22 25.68 39.33 -29.21
C ARG A 22 25.79 37.92 -29.77
N SER A 23 26.22 36.97 -28.92
CA SER A 23 26.25 35.55 -29.27
C SER A 23 24.84 35.04 -29.60
N LEU A 24 23.83 35.43 -28.82
CA LEU A 24 22.43 35.12 -29.10
C LEU A 24 21.96 35.64 -30.46
N GLN A 25 22.32 36.88 -30.83
CA GLN A 25 21.98 37.44 -32.15
C GLN A 25 22.60 36.62 -33.28
N MET A 26 23.86 36.20 -33.15
CA MET A 26 24.56 35.41 -34.15
C MET A 26 23.98 33.99 -34.27
N PHE A 27 23.65 33.34 -33.15
CA PHE A 27 22.95 32.06 -33.19
C PHE A 27 21.53 32.19 -33.77
N SER A 28 20.85 33.30 -33.50
CA SER A 28 19.53 33.59 -34.10
C SER A 28 19.63 33.79 -35.61
N GLU A 29 20.68 34.43 -36.10
CA GLU A 29 20.96 34.56 -37.54
C GLU A 29 21.22 33.21 -38.19
N ILE A 30 22.04 32.35 -37.57
CA ILE A 30 22.30 30.99 -38.07
C ILE A 30 20.99 30.21 -38.16
N THR A 31 20.18 30.22 -37.09
CA THR A 31 18.92 29.46 -37.03
C THR A 31 17.82 30.02 -37.95
N ALA A 32 17.90 31.30 -38.33
CA ALA A 32 17.02 31.90 -39.33
C ALA A 32 17.42 31.51 -40.77
N ILE A 33 18.72 31.29 -41.02
CA ILE A 33 19.23 30.83 -42.32
C ILE A 33 19.03 29.33 -42.48
N ASP A 34 19.27 28.55 -41.43
CA ASP A 34 19.15 27.09 -41.41
C ASP A 34 18.47 26.62 -40.12
N GLU A 35 17.18 26.28 -40.22
CA GLU A 35 16.41 25.76 -39.08
C GLU A 35 16.89 24.37 -38.62
N THR A 36 17.68 23.66 -39.44
CA THR A 36 18.23 22.33 -39.11
C THR A 36 19.57 22.39 -38.38
N ALA A 37 20.11 23.60 -38.14
CA ALA A 37 21.36 23.84 -37.42
C ALA A 37 21.22 23.61 -35.90
N CYS A 38 21.19 22.36 -35.46
CA CYS A 38 21.00 21.97 -34.05
C CYS A 38 21.96 22.70 -33.09
N ASP A 39 23.25 22.77 -33.44
CA ASP A 39 24.28 23.37 -32.59
C ASP A 39 24.00 24.85 -32.29
N ALA A 40 23.45 25.59 -33.26
CA ALA A 40 23.08 26.98 -33.08
C ALA A 40 21.85 27.14 -32.17
N TRP A 41 20.88 26.22 -32.25
CA TRP A 41 19.78 26.18 -31.28
C TRP A 41 20.27 25.90 -29.87
N VAL A 42 21.25 25.00 -29.69
CA VAL A 42 21.92 24.78 -28.39
C VAL A 42 22.66 26.05 -27.92
N GLY A 43 23.27 26.80 -28.84
CA GLY A 43 23.85 28.12 -28.57
C GLY A 43 22.83 29.15 -28.07
N ARG A 44 21.62 29.16 -28.64
CA ARG A 44 20.51 30.00 -28.15
C ARG A 44 20.10 29.62 -26.72
N ILE A 45 19.96 28.33 -26.44
CA ILE A 45 19.66 27.80 -25.10
C ILE A 45 20.73 28.28 -24.09
N ARG A 46 22.02 28.22 -24.45
CA ARG A 46 23.11 28.73 -23.61
C ARG A 46 22.98 30.21 -23.28
N CYS A 47 22.44 31.00 -24.19
CA CYS A 47 22.21 32.42 -24.01
C CYS A 47 20.93 32.74 -23.23
N GLY A 48 20.21 31.74 -22.74
CA GLY A 48 18.98 31.91 -21.95
C GLY A 48 17.70 31.94 -22.78
N ASP A 49 17.77 31.66 -24.09
CA ASP A 49 16.58 31.45 -24.92
C ASP A 49 16.02 30.04 -24.67
N ALA A 50 15.11 29.97 -23.69
CA ALA A 50 14.41 28.76 -23.29
C ALA A 50 12.97 28.70 -23.84
N ASP A 51 12.68 29.45 -24.91
CA ASP A 51 11.36 29.43 -25.52
C ASP A 51 11.02 28.03 -26.03
N ARG A 52 9.74 27.65 -25.92
CA ARG A 52 9.25 26.35 -26.41
C ARG A 52 9.67 26.09 -27.86
N ALA A 53 9.61 27.11 -28.71
CA ALA A 53 10.02 27.00 -30.12
C ALA A 53 11.51 26.67 -30.27
N THR A 54 12.38 27.27 -29.46
CA THR A 54 13.82 27.01 -29.46
C THR A 54 14.12 25.58 -29.03
N LEU A 55 13.49 25.10 -27.95
CA LEU A 55 13.65 23.73 -27.47
C LEU A 55 13.11 22.70 -28.46
N PHE A 56 11.93 22.96 -29.05
CA PHE A 56 11.36 22.10 -30.09
C PHE A 56 12.28 22.02 -31.31
N ARG A 57 12.81 23.14 -31.80
CA ARG A 57 13.70 23.15 -32.97
C ARG A 57 15.05 22.50 -32.68
N ALA A 58 15.61 22.69 -31.49
CA ALA A 58 16.79 21.95 -31.04
C ALA A 58 16.53 20.44 -31.04
N TRP A 59 15.41 20.00 -30.48
CA TRP A 59 15.02 18.59 -30.44
C TRP A 59 14.74 18.03 -31.83
N TYR A 60 13.97 18.72 -32.67
CA TYR A 60 13.62 18.30 -34.02
C TYR A 60 14.87 18.13 -34.90
N SER A 61 15.85 19.03 -34.76
CA SER A 61 17.11 19.01 -35.51
C SER A 61 18.20 18.14 -34.88
N ARG A 62 17.97 17.46 -33.74
CA ARG A 62 19.00 16.72 -32.97
C ARG A 62 19.85 15.71 -33.75
N GLY A 63 19.39 15.25 -34.90
CA GLY A 63 20.17 14.38 -35.81
C GLY A 63 21.39 15.06 -36.42
N SER A 64 21.43 16.40 -36.46
CA SER A 64 22.58 17.19 -36.92
C SER A 64 23.48 17.67 -35.77
N PHE A 65 23.28 17.19 -34.55
CA PHE A 65 24.08 17.57 -33.39
C PHE A 65 25.58 17.32 -33.61
N GLY A 66 26.38 18.35 -33.36
CA GLY A 66 27.82 18.39 -33.51
C GLY A 66 28.33 18.67 -34.93
N GLN A 67 27.46 18.80 -35.94
CA GLN A 67 27.88 19.01 -37.33
C GLN A 67 28.52 20.39 -37.56
N LEU A 68 27.91 21.47 -37.05
CA LEU A 68 28.47 22.82 -37.18
C LEU A 68 29.66 22.99 -36.24
N ALA A 69 29.59 22.43 -35.04
CA ALA A 69 30.69 22.46 -34.08
C ALA A 69 31.93 21.76 -34.65
N GLY A 70 31.76 20.57 -35.24
CA GLY A 70 32.84 19.85 -35.93
C GLY A 70 33.40 20.62 -37.12
N ALA A 71 32.54 21.23 -37.94
CA ALA A 71 32.97 22.07 -39.07
C ALA A 71 33.70 23.35 -38.65
N SER A 72 33.51 23.80 -37.41
CA SER A 72 34.13 25.01 -36.83
C SER A 72 35.32 24.69 -35.92
N GLU A 73 35.69 23.40 -35.79
CA GLU A 73 36.70 22.91 -34.83
C GLU A 73 36.40 23.30 -33.36
N VAL A 74 35.12 23.44 -33.02
CA VAL A 74 34.63 23.76 -31.68
C VAL A 74 34.02 22.51 -31.04
N SER A 75 34.24 22.33 -29.74
CA SER A 75 33.59 21.25 -28.98
C SER A 75 32.20 21.68 -28.51
N MET A 76 31.19 20.82 -28.66
CA MET A 76 29.85 21.11 -28.11
C MET A 76 29.88 21.35 -26.58
N ASN A 77 30.83 20.73 -25.87
CA ASN A 77 30.99 20.93 -24.44
C ASN A 77 31.46 22.35 -24.07
N SER A 78 32.14 23.07 -24.97
CA SER A 78 32.59 24.44 -24.69
C SER A 78 31.46 25.47 -24.73
N LEU A 79 30.29 25.10 -25.26
CA LEU A 79 29.11 25.95 -25.15
C LEU A 79 28.61 26.01 -23.70
N GLU A 80 28.83 24.98 -22.89
CA GLU A 80 28.33 24.87 -21.52
C GLU A 80 26.79 25.07 -21.43
N ALA A 81 26.07 24.73 -22.49
CA ALA A 81 24.62 24.77 -22.51
C ALA A 81 24.05 23.76 -21.50
N ARG A 82 22.98 24.14 -20.81
CA ARG A 82 22.29 23.28 -19.85
C ARG A 82 20.79 23.34 -20.10
N VAL A 83 20.12 22.21 -19.88
CA VAL A 83 18.67 22.10 -19.93
C VAL A 83 18.12 21.72 -18.57
N GLU A 84 16.92 22.18 -18.26
CA GLU A 84 16.21 21.78 -17.05
C GLU A 84 15.68 20.36 -17.20
N ILE A 85 15.93 19.52 -16.20
CA ILE A 85 15.43 18.15 -16.15
C ILE A 85 14.72 17.83 -14.83
N GLY A 86 14.62 18.80 -13.90
CA GLY A 86 14.15 18.54 -12.54
C GLY A 86 12.64 18.64 -12.33
N GLY A 87 11.94 19.40 -13.18
CA GLY A 87 10.52 19.69 -13.05
C GLY A 87 10.13 20.12 -11.64
N GLN A 88 9.04 19.56 -11.10
CA GLN A 88 8.57 19.88 -9.74
C GLN A 88 9.40 19.27 -8.61
N PHE A 89 10.34 18.35 -8.90
CA PHE A 89 11.10 17.65 -7.85
C PHE A 89 12.33 18.42 -7.39
N GLY A 90 12.82 19.38 -8.18
CA GLY A 90 13.93 20.23 -7.79
C GLY A 90 14.51 21.03 -8.95
N ASN A 91 15.38 21.98 -8.63
CA ASN A 91 16.14 22.74 -9.61
C ASN A 91 17.34 21.90 -10.10
N ILE A 92 17.08 21.00 -11.04
CA ILE A 92 18.09 20.09 -11.61
C ILE A 92 18.26 20.42 -13.08
N THR A 93 19.52 20.68 -13.47
CA THR A 93 19.90 20.93 -14.85
C THR A 93 20.91 19.89 -15.33
N TYR A 94 20.91 19.59 -16.63
CA TYR A 94 21.81 18.63 -17.25
C TYR A 94 22.60 19.28 -18.40
N PRO A 95 23.91 19.01 -18.54
CA PRO A 95 24.70 19.56 -19.64
C PRO A 95 24.24 19.02 -20.99
N VAL A 96 24.18 19.90 -21.99
CA VAL A 96 23.81 19.52 -23.36
C VAL A 96 25.03 19.01 -24.10
N ASN A 97 25.30 17.71 -23.98
CA ASN A 97 26.46 17.04 -24.58
C ASN A 97 26.08 15.95 -25.60
N SER A 98 24.78 15.72 -25.81
CA SER A 98 24.26 14.64 -26.65
C SER A 98 22.84 14.93 -27.16
N PRO A 99 22.40 14.28 -28.24
CA PRO A 99 20.98 14.32 -28.66
C PRO A 99 20.01 13.88 -27.56
N LEU A 100 20.43 12.95 -26.68
CA LEU A 100 19.65 12.53 -25.52
C LEU A 100 19.41 13.71 -24.58
N SER A 101 20.46 14.46 -24.20
CA SER A 101 20.29 15.61 -23.29
C SER A 101 19.30 16.66 -23.81
N ILE A 102 19.28 16.94 -25.12
CA ILE A 102 18.29 17.83 -25.74
C ILE A 102 16.87 17.24 -25.60
N THR A 103 16.74 15.93 -25.81
CA THR A 103 15.47 15.21 -25.69
C THR A 103 14.91 15.24 -24.26
N LEU A 104 15.77 15.08 -23.24
CA LEU A 104 15.36 15.19 -21.84
C LEU A 104 14.81 16.59 -21.53
N GLY A 105 15.53 17.64 -21.95
CA GLY A 105 15.13 19.03 -21.73
C GLY A 105 13.82 19.37 -22.42
N PHE A 106 13.65 18.93 -23.66
CA PHE A 106 12.41 19.11 -24.42
C PHE A 106 11.22 18.40 -23.75
N ALA A 107 11.36 17.12 -23.40
CA ALA A 107 10.28 16.35 -22.77
C ALA A 107 9.85 16.96 -21.42
N VAL A 108 10.81 17.37 -20.58
CA VAL A 108 10.50 18.01 -19.29
C VAL A 108 9.80 19.37 -19.48
N ASN A 109 10.20 20.14 -20.50
CA ASN A 109 9.53 21.39 -20.84
C ASN A 109 8.10 21.18 -21.34
N GLU A 110 7.88 20.22 -22.25
CA GLU A 110 6.53 19.90 -22.74
C GLU A 110 5.61 19.42 -21.61
N ALA A 111 6.13 18.62 -20.67
CA ALA A 111 5.38 18.22 -19.48
C ALA A 111 5.03 19.41 -18.56
N ALA A 112 5.92 20.39 -18.42
CA ALA A 112 5.63 21.62 -17.66
C ALA A 112 4.52 22.48 -18.32
N LEU A 113 4.34 22.35 -19.63
CA LEU A 113 3.28 23.00 -20.40
C LEU A 113 1.98 22.19 -20.47
N GLY A 114 1.95 20.98 -19.91
CA GLY A 114 0.80 20.08 -19.93
C GLY A 114 0.70 19.18 -21.17
N ASN A 115 1.71 19.18 -22.05
CA ASN A 115 1.73 18.34 -23.26
C ASN A 115 2.39 16.99 -22.95
N TYR A 116 1.77 16.21 -22.06
CA TYR A 116 2.37 15.00 -21.51
C TYR A 116 2.55 13.87 -22.54
N ALA A 117 1.63 13.75 -23.51
CA ALA A 117 1.71 12.76 -24.58
C ALA A 117 2.94 13.01 -25.47
N ASP A 118 3.13 14.26 -25.92
CA ASP A 118 4.28 14.66 -26.73
C ASP A 118 5.61 14.47 -25.96
N ALA A 119 5.60 14.79 -24.66
CA ALA A 119 6.75 14.58 -23.78
C ALA A 119 7.14 13.10 -23.69
N MET A 120 6.16 12.20 -23.53
CA MET A 120 6.41 10.76 -23.48
C MET A 120 6.85 10.19 -24.82
N GLU A 121 6.19 10.59 -25.91
CA GLU A 121 6.57 10.17 -27.26
C GLU A 121 8.04 10.54 -27.58
N ALA A 122 8.49 11.73 -27.14
CA ALA A 122 9.87 12.13 -27.29
C ALA A 122 10.88 11.23 -26.54
N LEU A 123 10.45 10.60 -25.42
CA LEU A 123 11.27 9.69 -24.60
C LEU A 123 11.15 8.23 -25.05
N GLU A 124 10.11 7.87 -25.80
CA GLU A 124 9.90 6.53 -26.33
C GLU A 124 10.86 6.22 -27.48
N GLY A 125 11.44 5.01 -27.49
CA GLY A 125 12.34 4.57 -28.56
C GLY A 125 13.72 5.23 -28.59
N VAL A 126 14.07 6.07 -27.62
CA VAL A 126 15.41 6.68 -27.53
C VAL A 126 16.46 5.61 -27.19
N GLN A 127 17.48 5.48 -28.03
CA GLN A 127 18.63 4.63 -27.73
C GLN A 127 19.52 5.32 -26.69
N ALA A 128 19.33 4.96 -25.41
CA ALA A 128 20.04 5.60 -24.31
C ALA A 128 21.49 5.13 -24.13
N GLY A 129 21.91 4.04 -24.77
CA GLY A 129 23.32 3.62 -24.82
C GLY A 129 23.98 3.43 -23.44
N GLY A 130 23.23 2.94 -22.45
CA GLY A 130 23.67 2.80 -21.05
C GLY A 130 23.28 3.98 -20.13
N ALA A 131 22.62 4.99 -20.66
CA ALA A 131 22.06 6.13 -19.90
C ALA A 131 20.56 5.98 -19.60
N ASP A 132 20.06 4.74 -19.48
CA ASP A 132 18.62 4.45 -19.26
C ASP A 132 18.06 5.14 -18.01
N HIS A 133 18.90 5.32 -16.98
CA HIS A 133 18.56 6.06 -15.76
C HIS A 133 18.13 7.51 -16.02
N LEU A 134 18.68 8.19 -17.03
CA LEU A 134 18.26 9.55 -17.41
C LEU A 134 16.86 9.55 -18.04
N VAL A 135 16.55 8.53 -18.84
CA VAL A 135 15.24 8.37 -19.46
C VAL A 135 14.20 8.04 -18.39
N SER A 136 14.49 7.11 -17.48
CA SER A 136 13.60 6.81 -16.33
C SER A 136 13.37 8.02 -15.45
N TRP A 137 14.41 8.84 -15.19
CA TRP A 137 14.24 10.09 -14.47
C TRP A 137 13.32 11.07 -15.20
N ALA A 138 13.53 11.31 -16.49
CA ALA A 138 12.66 12.20 -17.27
C ALA A 138 11.21 11.70 -17.30
N LYS A 139 10.98 10.39 -17.48
CA LYS A 139 9.65 9.79 -17.37
C LYS A 139 9.01 10.04 -16.00
N ALA A 140 9.76 9.86 -14.91
CA ALA A 140 9.28 10.15 -13.57
C ALA A 140 8.86 11.63 -13.41
N VAL A 141 9.60 12.56 -14.00
CA VAL A 141 9.25 13.99 -14.03
C VAL A 141 7.95 14.24 -14.80
N VAL A 142 7.80 13.62 -15.98
CA VAL A 142 6.57 13.72 -16.79
C VAL A 142 5.36 13.15 -16.03
N TYR A 143 5.49 11.95 -15.47
CA TYR A 143 4.44 11.32 -14.66
C TYR A 143 4.09 12.15 -13.43
N GLY A 144 5.08 12.73 -12.76
CA GLY A 144 4.84 13.62 -11.63
C GLY A 144 4.01 14.85 -12.04
N ALA A 145 4.34 15.48 -13.17
CA ALA A 145 3.62 16.64 -13.67
C ALA A 145 2.16 16.33 -14.06
N ALA A 146 1.87 15.08 -14.44
CA ALA A 146 0.53 14.56 -14.71
C ALA A 146 -0.16 13.95 -13.47
N GLU A 147 0.41 14.10 -12.27
CA GLU A 147 -0.07 13.51 -11.02
C GLU A 147 -0.26 11.98 -11.08
N ARG A 148 0.58 11.28 -11.86
CA ARG A 148 0.63 9.82 -12.00
C ARG A 148 1.63 9.22 -11.01
N TRP A 149 1.38 9.43 -9.72
CA TRP A 149 2.33 9.14 -8.64
C TRP A 149 2.74 7.66 -8.51
N THR A 150 1.87 6.72 -8.90
CA THR A 150 2.22 5.30 -8.96
C THR A 150 3.30 5.02 -10.00
N ASP A 151 3.17 5.60 -11.19
CA ASP A 151 4.16 5.47 -12.27
C ASP A 151 5.49 6.14 -11.90
N VAL A 152 5.46 7.25 -11.15
CA VAL A 152 6.67 7.87 -10.58
C VAL A 152 7.44 6.86 -9.73
N ILE A 153 6.76 6.21 -8.78
CA ILE A 153 7.37 5.21 -7.88
C ILE A 153 7.96 4.04 -8.68
N ASP A 154 7.25 3.59 -9.71
CA ASP A 154 7.69 2.47 -10.55
C ASP A 154 8.96 2.80 -11.34
N GLU A 155 9.03 3.99 -11.95
CA GLU A 155 10.22 4.44 -12.69
C GLU A 155 11.45 4.62 -11.78
N VAL A 156 11.27 5.07 -10.54
CA VAL A 156 12.40 5.35 -9.61
C VAL A 156 12.74 4.19 -8.68
N ARG A 157 12.01 3.07 -8.72
CA ARG A 157 12.17 1.94 -7.78
C ARG A 157 13.60 1.42 -7.70
N GLY A 158 14.31 1.39 -8.83
CA GLY A 158 15.69 0.91 -8.96
C GLY A 158 16.78 1.96 -8.79
N ALA A 159 16.44 3.19 -8.38
CA ALA A 159 17.35 4.33 -8.46
C ALA A 159 18.61 4.24 -7.57
N SER A 160 18.61 3.40 -6.54
CA SER A 160 19.80 3.14 -5.72
C SER A 160 20.97 2.53 -6.52
N ALA A 161 20.65 1.79 -7.58
CA ALA A 161 21.61 1.16 -8.48
C ALA A 161 22.09 2.09 -9.60
N TRP A 162 21.56 3.32 -9.73
CA TRP A 162 21.95 4.23 -10.79
C TRP A 162 23.43 4.64 -10.68
N PRO A 163 24.12 4.83 -11.82
CA PRO A 163 25.51 5.31 -11.84
C PRO A 163 25.63 6.72 -11.25
N ASP A 164 24.70 7.60 -11.59
CA ASP A 164 24.61 8.95 -11.05
C ASP A 164 23.98 8.94 -9.66
N LYS A 165 24.80 9.15 -8.62
CA LYS A 165 24.35 9.18 -7.22
C LYS A 165 23.55 10.43 -6.87
N PHE A 166 23.78 11.54 -7.56
CA PHE A 166 22.97 12.74 -7.38
C PHE A 166 21.55 12.48 -7.91
N LEU A 167 21.44 11.91 -9.12
CA LEU A 167 20.13 11.60 -9.70
C LEU A 167 19.40 10.49 -8.94
N GLY A 168 20.14 9.47 -8.45
CA GLY A 168 19.56 8.44 -7.57
C GLY A 168 19.01 9.01 -6.26
N ALA A 169 19.64 10.06 -5.71
CA ALA A 169 19.13 10.78 -4.56
C ALA A 169 17.90 11.66 -4.90
N ALA A 170 17.91 12.36 -6.04
CA ALA A 170 16.74 13.09 -6.54
C ALA A 170 15.54 12.17 -6.81
N ALA A 171 15.79 10.96 -7.31
CA ALA A 171 14.79 9.91 -7.48
C ALA A 171 14.17 9.46 -6.14
N SER A 172 14.94 9.46 -5.06
CA SER A 172 14.41 9.22 -3.71
C SER A 172 13.49 10.35 -3.23
N VAL A 173 13.78 11.61 -3.62
CA VAL A 173 12.85 12.73 -3.39
C VAL A 173 11.57 12.53 -4.19
N ALA A 174 11.66 12.21 -5.48
CA ALA A 174 10.49 11.96 -6.31
C ALA A 174 9.59 10.85 -5.75
N HIS A 175 10.18 9.76 -5.25
CA HIS A 175 9.45 8.71 -4.51
C HIS A 175 8.75 9.27 -3.28
N GLY A 176 9.45 10.03 -2.44
CA GLY A 176 8.87 10.63 -1.23
C GLY A 176 7.72 11.60 -1.52
N VAL A 177 7.84 12.41 -2.58
CA VAL A 177 6.78 13.30 -3.06
C VAL A 177 5.58 12.49 -3.57
N ALA A 178 5.82 11.45 -4.36
CA ALA A 178 4.76 10.56 -4.83
C ALA A 178 4.02 9.87 -3.66
N ALA A 179 4.77 9.37 -2.66
CA ALA A 179 4.21 8.78 -1.46
C ALA A 179 3.32 9.77 -0.69
N ALA A 180 3.75 11.04 -0.54
CA ALA A 180 2.96 12.08 0.11
C ALA A 180 1.63 12.32 -0.60
N ASN A 181 1.65 12.43 -1.94
CA ASN A 181 0.47 12.66 -2.76
C ASN A 181 -0.47 11.44 -2.84
N LEU A 182 0.04 10.24 -2.58
CA LEU A 182 -0.76 9.01 -2.39
C LEU A 182 -1.28 8.84 -0.95
N GLY A 183 -0.96 9.76 -0.04
CA GLY A 183 -1.35 9.69 1.38
C GLY A 183 -0.55 8.68 2.22
N LEU A 184 0.56 8.15 1.69
CA LEU A 184 1.50 7.26 2.39
C LEU A 184 2.46 8.10 3.25
N PHE A 185 1.91 8.83 4.22
CA PHE A 185 2.63 9.89 4.92
C PHE A 185 3.84 9.41 5.72
N ASN A 186 3.83 8.19 6.28
CA ASN A 186 4.97 7.69 7.03
C ASN A 186 6.13 7.33 6.11
N GLU A 187 5.82 6.71 4.95
CA GLU A 187 6.81 6.43 3.92
C GLU A 187 7.39 7.74 3.36
N ALA A 188 6.53 8.74 3.11
CA ALA A 188 6.94 10.06 2.64
C ALA A 188 7.87 10.77 3.64
N GLU A 189 7.51 10.82 4.93
CA GLU A 189 8.34 11.47 5.96
C GLU A 189 9.73 10.85 6.02
N ARG A 190 9.80 9.51 6.07
CA ARG A 190 11.06 8.78 6.11
C ARG A 190 11.93 9.09 4.88
N ARG A 191 11.38 8.93 3.67
CA ARG A 191 12.09 9.12 2.40
C ARG A 191 12.58 10.57 2.23
N LEU A 192 11.72 11.55 2.50
CA LEU A 192 12.06 12.97 2.34
C LEU A 192 13.09 13.43 3.38
N THR A 193 13.01 12.93 4.62
CA THR A 193 14.00 13.25 5.66
C THR A 193 15.37 12.66 5.31
N GLU A 194 15.43 11.40 4.86
CA GLU A 194 16.67 10.77 4.38
C GLU A 194 17.27 11.51 3.18
N ALA A 195 16.42 11.89 2.21
CA ALA A 195 16.87 12.57 1.00
C ALA A 195 17.36 14.01 1.26
N ASN A 196 16.87 14.68 2.31
CA ASN A 196 17.34 16.03 2.68
C ASN A 196 18.83 16.06 3.08
N ALA A 197 19.36 14.95 3.61
CA ALA A 197 20.77 14.81 3.96
C ALA A 197 21.66 14.34 2.79
N SER A 198 21.08 14.15 1.60
CA SER A 198 21.78 13.64 0.42
C SER A 198 22.37 14.78 -0.45
N PRO A 199 23.23 14.46 -1.44
CA PRO A 199 23.73 15.45 -2.39
C PRO A 199 22.64 16.20 -3.19
N ALA A 200 21.44 15.62 -3.33
CA ALA A 200 20.32 16.25 -4.01
C ALA A 200 19.48 17.16 -3.10
N GLY A 201 19.76 17.20 -1.79
CA GLY A 201 18.97 17.92 -0.79
C GLY A 201 18.86 19.42 -1.08
N GLU A 202 19.95 20.07 -1.50
CA GLU A 202 19.95 21.49 -1.85
C GLU A 202 19.11 21.77 -3.11
N ALA A 203 19.36 21.01 -4.18
CA ALA A 203 18.64 21.17 -5.45
C ALA A 203 17.14 20.88 -5.32
N CYS A 204 16.76 19.93 -4.45
CA CYS A 204 15.38 19.50 -4.24
C CYS A 204 14.73 20.13 -2.99
N GLY A 205 15.40 21.09 -2.33
CA GLY A 205 15.02 21.57 -1.00
C GLY A 205 13.60 22.13 -0.93
N LEU A 206 13.14 22.81 -1.99
CA LEU A 206 11.76 23.34 -2.07
C LEU A 206 10.72 22.22 -2.09
N ALA A 207 10.92 21.20 -2.92
CA ALA A 207 10.02 20.06 -3.03
C ALA A 207 10.01 19.23 -1.74
N ILE A 208 11.18 19.02 -1.13
CA ILE A 208 11.33 18.34 0.16
C ILE A 208 10.58 19.10 1.24
N ALA A 209 10.87 20.39 1.44
CA ALA A 209 10.29 21.18 2.52
C ALA A 209 8.76 21.25 2.43
N TRP A 210 8.21 21.46 1.22
CA TRP A 210 6.75 21.55 1.04
C TRP A 210 6.06 20.22 1.37
N ASN A 211 6.51 19.13 0.75
CA ASN A 211 5.87 17.82 0.91
C ASN A 211 6.10 17.27 2.32
N LEU A 212 7.26 17.49 2.93
CA LEU A 212 7.55 17.07 4.29
C LEU A 212 6.73 17.87 5.32
N ALA A 213 6.53 19.18 5.10
CA ALA A 213 5.65 19.98 5.95
C ALA A 213 4.21 19.48 5.92
N MET A 214 3.65 19.27 4.72
CA MET A 214 2.28 18.75 4.57
C MET A 214 2.13 17.34 5.15
N THR A 215 3.15 16.51 4.99
CA THR A 215 3.21 15.16 5.57
C THR A 215 3.19 15.21 7.09
N ARG A 216 4.11 15.95 7.72
CA ARG A 216 4.20 16.09 9.19
C ARG A 216 2.93 16.65 9.80
N ARG A 217 2.33 17.63 9.15
CA ARG A 217 1.04 18.21 9.54
C ARG A 217 -0.12 17.20 9.43
N SER A 218 -0.05 16.25 8.49
CA SER A 218 -1.00 15.14 8.37
C SER A 218 -0.79 14.07 9.44
N LEU A 219 0.46 13.85 9.87
CA LEU A 219 0.84 12.98 10.99
C LEU A 219 0.58 13.62 12.38
N GLY A 220 0.21 14.90 12.43
CA GLY A 220 -0.08 15.64 13.67
C GLY A 220 1.11 16.37 14.29
N ASN A 221 2.27 16.38 13.64
CA ASN A 221 3.46 17.12 14.07
C ASN A 221 3.46 18.55 13.49
N GLU A 222 2.61 19.41 14.04
CA GLU A 222 2.40 20.78 13.54
C GLU A 222 3.63 21.68 13.73
N GLU A 223 4.31 21.58 14.87
CA GLU A 223 5.48 22.42 15.18
C GLU A 223 6.59 22.22 14.15
N SER A 224 6.93 20.97 13.83
CA SER A 224 7.94 20.66 12.82
C SER A 224 7.50 21.03 11.39
N ALA A 225 6.19 21.08 11.13
CA ALA A 225 5.66 21.51 9.84
C ALA A 225 5.74 23.03 9.66
N VAL A 226 5.43 23.80 10.71
CA VAL A 226 5.51 25.28 10.68
C VAL A 226 6.94 25.74 10.43
N VAL A 227 7.94 25.13 11.06
CA VAL A 227 9.37 25.46 10.82
C VAL A 227 9.74 25.36 9.33
N LEU A 228 9.30 24.30 8.65
CA LEU A 228 9.54 24.12 7.21
C LEU A 228 8.77 25.13 6.36
N LEU A 229 7.53 25.46 6.74
CA LEU A 229 6.72 26.45 6.04
C LEU A 229 7.26 27.88 6.21
N GLU A 230 7.78 28.24 7.38
CA GLU A 230 8.45 29.52 7.62
C GLU A 230 9.74 29.62 6.81
N TRP A 231 10.52 28.53 6.74
CA TRP A 231 11.70 28.47 5.87
C TRP A 231 11.33 28.66 4.40
N LEU A 232 10.27 28.00 3.91
CA LEU A 232 9.75 28.21 2.56
C LEU A 232 9.27 29.65 2.34
N GLN A 233 8.56 30.23 3.30
CA GLN A 233 8.06 31.61 3.20
C GLN A 233 9.20 32.63 3.13
N ALA A 234 10.34 32.35 3.77
CA ALA A 234 11.53 33.20 3.75
C ALA A 234 12.38 33.02 2.47
N THR A 235 12.48 31.80 1.96
CA THR A 235 13.36 31.46 0.83
C THR A 235 12.66 31.53 -0.53
N HIS A 236 11.40 31.10 -0.61
CA HIS A 236 10.60 31.05 -1.83
C HIS A 236 9.10 31.23 -1.52
N SER A 237 8.69 32.49 -1.35
CA SER A 237 7.31 32.83 -1.01
C SER A 237 6.33 32.50 -2.14
N GLU A 238 5.45 31.52 -1.90
CA GLU A 238 4.34 31.19 -2.79
C GLU A 238 2.98 31.36 -2.10
N PRO A 239 1.90 31.68 -2.84
CA PRO A 239 0.56 31.83 -2.27
C PRO A 239 0.09 30.60 -1.46
N LYS A 240 0.45 29.39 -1.89
CA LYS A 240 0.11 28.14 -1.21
C LYS A 240 0.80 28.00 0.15
N VAL A 241 2.03 28.49 0.28
CA VAL A 241 2.80 28.49 1.55
C VAL A 241 2.18 29.48 2.52
N THR A 242 1.86 30.69 2.05
CA THR A 242 1.18 31.69 2.87
C THR A 242 -0.20 31.21 3.34
N ALA A 243 -0.97 30.54 2.46
CA ALA A 243 -2.25 29.94 2.83
C ALA A 243 -2.07 28.85 3.90
N ALA A 244 -1.07 27.98 3.74
CA ALA A 244 -0.76 26.93 4.71
C ALA A 244 -0.28 27.46 6.06
N LEU A 245 0.43 28.58 6.12
CA LEU A 245 0.81 29.24 7.37
C LEU A 245 -0.38 29.89 8.09
N LYS A 246 -1.32 30.48 7.33
CA LYS A 246 -2.53 31.11 7.88
C LYS A 246 -3.55 30.10 8.37
N ASP A 247 -3.61 28.93 7.74
CA ASP A 247 -4.57 27.87 8.06
C ASP A 247 -3.85 26.58 8.50
N PRO A 248 -3.79 26.31 9.81
CA PRO A 248 -3.27 25.04 10.35
C PRO A 248 -4.05 23.80 9.88
N SER A 249 -5.24 23.97 9.31
CA SER A 249 -6.03 22.89 8.72
C SER A 249 -5.71 22.63 7.25
N TYR A 250 -4.89 23.48 6.61
CA TYR A 250 -4.43 23.27 5.23
C TYR A 250 -3.67 21.94 5.10
N ARG A 251 -4.06 21.10 4.14
CA ARG A 251 -3.46 19.78 3.88
C ARG A 251 -3.21 19.60 2.39
N LEU A 252 -2.31 18.67 2.08
CA LEU A 252 -2.14 18.16 0.72
C LEU A 252 -3.42 17.42 0.29
N VAL A 253 -3.93 17.73 -0.89
CA VAL A 253 -5.00 16.95 -1.50
C VAL A 253 -4.37 15.66 -2.02
N THR A 254 -4.80 14.52 -1.48
CA THR A 254 -4.25 13.22 -1.88
C THR A 254 -5.12 12.57 -2.95
N THR A 255 -4.46 11.78 -3.79
CA THR A 255 -5.10 10.83 -4.69
C THR A 255 -4.82 9.40 -4.24
N THR A 256 -5.33 8.42 -4.96
CA THR A 256 -5.03 7.01 -4.72
C THR A 256 -4.57 6.35 -6.01
N ALA A 257 -3.86 5.23 -5.90
CA ALA A 257 -3.42 4.44 -7.05
C ALA A 257 -4.57 4.12 -8.01
N GLU A 258 -5.77 3.98 -7.48
CA GLU A 258 -6.92 3.52 -8.25
C GLU A 258 -7.66 4.67 -8.92
N LYS A 259 -7.68 5.87 -8.29
CA LYS A 259 -8.10 7.09 -8.99
C LYS A 259 -7.19 7.38 -10.18
N ILE A 260 -5.89 7.07 -10.08
CA ILE A 260 -4.96 7.21 -11.20
C ILE A 260 -5.27 6.16 -12.27
N ALA A 261 -5.44 4.89 -11.88
CA ALA A 261 -5.72 3.80 -12.82
C ALA A 261 -7.09 3.90 -13.51
N SER A 262 -8.09 4.54 -12.89
CA SER A 262 -9.44 4.69 -13.45
C SER A 262 -9.62 5.95 -14.31
N ARG A 263 -8.55 6.71 -14.58
CA ARG A 263 -8.61 7.86 -15.48
C ARG A 263 -8.93 7.41 -16.90
N ARG A 264 -9.92 8.06 -17.55
CA ARG A 264 -10.20 7.86 -18.97
C ARG A 264 -9.04 8.36 -19.83
N ASP A 265 -8.57 9.55 -19.51
CA ASP A 265 -7.34 10.11 -20.08
C ASP A 265 -6.24 9.98 -19.03
N PRO A 266 -5.22 9.12 -19.23
CA PRO A 266 -4.13 8.91 -18.28
C PRO A 266 -3.48 10.21 -17.79
N TRP A 267 -3.50 11.25 -18.62
CA TRP A 267 -2.83 12.52 -18.39
C TRP A 267 -3.70 13.59 -17.71
N ASP A 268 -5.02 13.38 -17.61
CA ASP A 268 -5.94 14.30 -16.96
C ASP A 268 -6.39 13.75 -15.58
N PRO A 269 -5.91 14.34 -14.47
CA PRO A 269 -6.32 13.96 -13.11
C PRO A 269 -7.82 14.09 -12.83
N SER A 270 -8.55 14.88 -13.62
CA SER A 270 -10.00 15.08 -13.46
C SER A 270 -10.84 14.05 -14.23
N SER A 271 -10.24 13.26 -15.12
CA SER A 271 -10.91 12.28 -15.98
C SER A 271 -11.23 10.93 -15.29
N VAL A 272 -11.21 10.90 -13.96
CA VAL A 272 -11.45 9.70 -13.14
C VAL A 272 -12.85 9.14 -13.42
N GLU A 273 -12.92 7.91 -13.92
CA GLU A 273 -14.17 7.20 -14.10
C GLU A 273 -14.62 6.52 -12.80
N ALA A 274 -15.92 6.20 -12.74
CA ALA A 274 -16.49 5.43 -11.63
C ALA A 274 -15.75 4.10 -11.48
N ASP A 275 -15.47 3.74 -10.22
CA ASP A 275 -14.57 2.65 -9.83
C ASP A 275 -14.91 1.30 -10.50
N ASN A 276 -14.05 0.88 -11.44
CA ASN A 276 -14.13 -0.42 -12.13
C ASN A 276 -13.21 -1.49 -11.49
N SER A 277 -12.60 -1.22 -10.33
CA SER A 277 -11.64 -2.12 -9.66
C SER A 277 -12.28 -3.37 -9.04
N GLY A 278 -13.60 -3.54 -9.14
CA GLY A 278 -14.32 -4.64 -8.50
C GLY A 278 -14.52 -4.47 -6.99
N ARG A 279 -14.21 -3.29 -6.43
CA ARG A 279 -14.37 -3.01 -4.99
C ARG A 279 -15.80 -3.00 -4.49
N GLU A 280 -16.73 -2.47 -5.28
CA GLU A 280 -18.16 -2.55 -4.95
C GLU A 280 -18.59 -4.02 -4.82
N ARG A 281 -18.05 -4.88 -5.70
CA ARG A 281 -18.23 -6.32 -5.61
C ARG A 281 -17.57 -6.90 -4.36
N LEU A 282 -16.34 -6.51 -4.01
CA LEU A 282 -15.70 -6.95 -2.75
C LEU A 282 -16.51 -6.55 -1.51
N LEU A 283 -17.06 -5.34 -1.48
CA LEU A 283 -17.92 -4.87 -0.39
C LEU A 283 -19.24 -5.65 -0.34
N SER A 284 -19.87 -5.89 -1.49
CA SER A 284 -21.09 -6.70 -1.60
C SER A 284 -20.85 -8.15 -1.19
N ASP A 285 -19.75 -8.76 -1.65
CA ASP A 285 -19.38 -10.14 -1.33
C ASP A 285 -19.04 -10.27 0.15
N ALA A 286 -18.34 -9.28 0.73
CA ALA A 286 -18.05 -9.24 2.16
C ALA A 286 -19.32 -9.09 3.01
N GLN A 287 -20.25 -8.24 2.60
CA GLN A 287 -21.53 -8.09 3.27
C GLN A 287 -22.34 -9.40 3.20
N ALA A 288 -22.42 -10.02 2.03
CA ALA A 288 -23.10 -11.29 1.86
C ALA A 288 -22.47 -12.41 2.70
N GLU A 289 -21.14 -12.45 2.81
CA GLU A 289 -20.43 -13.40 3.67
C GLU A 289 -20.69 -13.16 5.16
N LEU A 290 -20.76 -11.89 5.57
CA LEU A 290 -21.10 -11.50 6.93
C LEU A 290 -22.54 -11.88 7.28
N ASP A 291 -23.49 -11.63 6.37
CA ASP A 291 -24.90 -11.95 6.55
C ASP A 291 -25.14 -13.46 6.64
N ARG A 292 -24.36 -14.26 5.89
CA ARG A 292 -24.38 -15.73 5.95
C ARG A 292 -23.90 -16.32 7.28
N GLN A 293 -23.10 -15.60 8.07
CA GLN A 293 -22.65 -16.13 9.35
C GLN A 293 -23.82 -16.20 10.33
N ILE A 294 -24.05 -17.38 10.90
CA ILE A 294 -25.07 -17.61 11.92
C ILE A 294 -24.71 -16.84 13.19
N GLY A 295 -25.72 -16.20 13.79
CA GLY A 295 -25.52 -15.42 15.00
C GLY A 295 -24.59 -14.22 14.80
N LEU A 296 -23.69 -14.01 15.77
CA LEU A 296 -22.65 -12.97 15.75
C LEU A 296 -23.18 -11.53 15.66
N SER A 297 -24.40 -11.26 16.14
CA SER A 297 -25.05 -9.94 16.04
C SER A 297 -24.15 -8.78 16.50
N ARG A 298 -23.44 -8.97 17.62
CA ARG A 298 -22.50 -7.98 18.16
C ARG A 298 -21.31 -7.73 17.23
N VAL A 299 -20.73 -8.79 16.68
CA VAL A 299 -19.62 -8.71 15.73
C VAL A 299 -20.06 -8.01 14.45
N LYS A 300 -21.24 -8.34 13.91
CA LYS A 300 -21.82 -7.71 12.72
C LYS A 300 -21.96 -6.20 12.91
N GLU A 301 -22.50 -5.77 14.06
CA GLU A 301 -22.63 -4.36 14.40
C GLU A 301 -21.27 -3.66 14.56
N GLN A 302 -20.31 -4.29 15.24
CA GLN A 302 -18.95 -3.74 15.41
C GLN A 302 -18.23 -3.57 14.07
N ILE A 303 -18.35 -4.54 13.15
CA ILE A 303 -17.79 -4.47 11.80
C ILE A 303 -18.44 -3.34 11.01
N GLU A 304 -19.76 -3.18 11.09
CA GLU A 304 -20.46 -2.12 10.36
C GLU A 304 -20.04 -0.72 10.83
N ARG A 305 -19.92 -0.53 12.15
CA ARG A 305 -19.39 0.72 12.71
C ARG A 305 -17.95 1.00 12.24
N TYR A 306 -17.11 -0.03 12.21
CA TYR A 306 -15.73 0.08 11.73
C TYR A 306 -15.69 0.44 10.23
N ARG A 307 -16.48 -0.24 9.40
CA ARG A 307 -16.62 0.05 7.97
C ARG A 307 -17.02 1.49 7.72
N ALA A 308 -18.08 1.96 8.38
CA ALA A 308 -18.59 3.33 8.23
C ALA A 308 -17.56 4.39 8.65
N ALA A 309 -16.88 4.18 9.79
CA ALA A 309 -15.84 5.08 10.27
C ALA A 309 -14.66 5.18 9.28
N THR A 310 -14.19 4.04 8.77
CA THR A 310 -13.09 3.97 7.81
C THR A 310 -13.46 4.63 6.47
N GLN A 311 -14.68 4.41 5.98
CA GLN A 311 -15.13 5.04 4.73
C GLN A 311 -15.23 6.57 4.86
N MET A 312 -15.81 7.06 5.97
CA MET A 312 -15.90 8.51 6.21
C MET A 312 -14.54 9.15 6.43
N ALA A 313 -13.60 8.46 7.07
CA ALA A 313 -12.22 8.92 7.19
C ALA A 313 -11.57 9.13 5.81
N LYS A 314 -11.74 8.20 4.87
CA LYS A 314 -11.21 8.34 3.50
C LYS A 314 -11.84 9.51 2.75
N VAL A 315 -13.16 9.67 2.81
CA VAL A 315 -13.87 10.79 2.15
C VAL A 315 -13.41 12.13 2.70
N ARG A 316 -13.21 12.25 4.02
CA ARG A 316 -12.70 13.46 4.67
C ARG A 316 -11.26 13.75 4.28
N ALA A 317 -10.39 12.75 4.27
CA ALA A 317 -8.99 12.91 3.87
C ALA A 317 -8.86 13.36 2.40
N ALA A 318 -9.63 12.77 1.50
CA ALA A 318 -9.65 13.15 0.08
C ALA A 318 -10.12 14.60 -0.17
N ARG A 319 -10.77 15.23 0.82
CA ARG A 319 -11.19 16.63 0.80
C ARG A 319 -10.25 17.55 1.61
N GLY A 320 -9.07 17.06 1.98
CA GLY A 320 -8.08 17.80 2.76
C GLY A 320 -8.48 18.06 4.22
N MET A 321 -9.53 17.40 4.74
CA MET A 321 -9.96 17.60 6.12
C MET A 321 -9.04 16.86 7.09
N LYS A 322 -8.87 17.41 8.31
CA LYS A 322 -8.19 16.70 9.40
C LYS A 322 -8.95 15.42 9.75
N VAL A 323 -8.24 14.30 9.66
CA VAL A 323 -8.68 12.98 10.10
C VAL A 323 -7.66 12.52 11.13
N ALA A 324 -8.12 12.15 12.33
CA ALA A 324 -7.24 11.54 13.30
C ALA A 324 -6.73 10.22 12.70
N GLN A 325 -5.41 10.06 12.62
CA GLN A 325 -4.79 8.83 12.17
C GLN A 325 -4.98 7.78 13.28
N GLN A 326 -6.14 7.14 13.28
CA GLN A 326 -6.40 6.02 14.17
C GLN A 326 -5.63 4.80 13.68
N SER A 327 -5.15 3.99 14.63
CA SER A 327 -4.55 2.72 14.25
C SER A 327 -5.57 1.86 13.51
N LYS A 328 -5.11 1.21 12.44
CA LYS A 328 -5.92 0.31 11.62
C LYS A 328 -5.92 -1.13 12.16
N HIS A 329 -5.03 -1.45 13.12
CA HIS A 329 -4.89 -2.79 13.66
C HIS A 329 -6.04 -3.15 14.60
N ILE A 330 -6.43 -4.43 14.62
CA ILE A 330 -7.66 -4.89 15.25
C ILE A 330 -7.36 -6.06 16.20
N ILE A 331 -8.07 -6.12 17.32
CA ILE A 331 -8.06 -7.24 18.25
C ILE A 331 -9.35 -8.03 18.08
N PHE A 332 -9.24 -9.34 17.87
CA PHE A 332 -10.35 -10.27 17.94
C PHE A 332 -10.27 -11.07 19.24
N THR A 333 -11.22 -10.85 20.14
CA THR A 333 -11.27 -11.61 21.41
C THR A 333 -12.49 -12.49 21.48
N GLY A 334 -12.31 -13.76 21.85
CA GLY A 334 -13.41 -14.66 22.14
C GLY A 334 -13.02 -16.13 22.11
N PRO A 335 -13.93 -17.03 22.52
CA PRO A 335 -13.71 -18.48 22.58
C PRO A 335 -13.30 -19.10 21.25
N PRO A 336 -12.66 -20.29 21.24
CA PRO A 336 -12.31 -20.98 20.00
C PRO A 336 -13.58 -21.42 19.27
N GLY A 337 -13.51 -21.41 17.93
CA GLY A 337 -14.63 -21.83 17.08
C GLY A 337 -15.80 -20.84 16.95
N THR A 338 -15.60 -19.57 17.32
CA THR A 338 -16.60 -18.48 17.12
C THR A 338 -16.45 -17.74 15.79
N GLY A 339 -15.72 -18.28 14.82
CA GLY A 339 -15.63 -17.69 13.47
C GLY A 339 -14.61 -16.55 13.27
N LYS A 340 -13.71 -16.30 14.23
CA LYS A 340 -12.66 -15.25 14.15
C LYS A 340 -11.91 -15.22 12.80
N THR A 341 -11.40 -16.35 12.34
CA THR A 341 -10.66 -16.45 11.08
C THR A 341 -11.53 -16.14 9.86
N THR A 342 -12.78 -16.62 9.86
CA THR A 342 -13.76 -16.33 8.81
C THR A 342 -14.05 -14.84 8.74
N ILE A 343 -14.30 -14.21 9.88
CA ILE A 343 -14.53 -12.76 9.98
C ILE A 343 -13.28 -11.95 9.61
N ALA A 344 -12.07 -12.45 9.87
CA ALA A 344 -10.85 -11.77 9.45
C ALA A 344 -10.77 -11.66 7.92
N ARG A 345 -11.25 -12.68 7.19
CA ARG A 345 -11.36 -12.67 5.73
C ARG A 345 -12.39 -11.66 5.24
N VAL A 346 -13.54 -11.58 5.90
CA VAL A 346 -14.56 -10.55 5.64
C VAL A 346 -13.97 -9.15 5.83
N VAL A 347 -13.26 -8.92 6.93
CA VAL A 347 -12.60 -7.63 7.20
C VAL A 347 -11.54 -7.31 6.15
N ALA A 348 -10.76 -8.28 5.68
CA ALA A 348 -9.82 -8.08 4.57
C ALA A 348 -10.54 -7.64 3.29
N ASN A 349 -11.65 -8.28 2.93
CA ASN A 349 -12.46 -7.88 1.77
C ASN A 349 -13.03 -6.47 1.94
N ILE A 350 -13.53 -6.12 3.13
CA ILE A 350 -14.02 -4.76 3.42
C ILE A 350 -12.90 -3.74 3.26
N LEU A 351 -11.73 -3.98 3.86
CA LEU A 351 -10.61 -3.05 3.79
C LEU A 351 -10.09 -2.87 2.36
N ALA A 352 -10.04 -3.94 1.57
CA ALA A 352 -9.67 -3.88 0.15
C ALA A 352 -10.75 -3.14 -0.67
N GLY A 353 -12.02 -3.42 -0.40
CA GLY A 353 -13.20 -2.75 -0.94
C GLY A 353 -13.21 -1.24 -0.64
N LEU A 354 -12.75 -0.83 0.54
CA LEU A 354 -12.59 0.58 0.91
C LEU A 354 -11.28 1.19 0.39
N GLY A 355 -10.38 0.40 -0.19
CA GLY A 355 -9.05 0.82 -0.65
C GLY A 355 -8.13 1.28 0.49
N VAL A 356 -8.24 0.66 1.67
CA VAL A 356 -7.31 0.85 2.79
C VAL A 356 -6.08 -0.05 2.64
N ILE A 357 -6.29 -1.23 2.07
CA ILE A 357 -5.26 -2.18 1.65
C ILE A 357 -5.42 -2.43 0.15
N ALA A 358 -4.33 -2.84 -0.50
CA ALA A 358 -4.30 -3.00 -1.96
C ALA A 358 -5.07 -4.24 -2.41
N GLU A 359 -4.95 -5.35 -1.68
CA GLU A 359 -5.51 -6.64 -2.03
C GLU A 359 -6.42 -7.19 -0.91
N PRO A 360 -7.47 -7.97 -1.23
CA PRO A 360 -8.27 -8.73 -0.25
C PRO A 360 -7.49 -9.94 0.31
N LYS A 361 -6.24 -9.72 0.68
CA LYS A 361 -5.28 -10.74 1.06
C LYS A 361 -5.30 -10.90 2.58
N LEU A 362 -5.49 -12.15 3.03
CA LEU A 362 -5.37 -12.55 4.42
C LEU A 362 -4.24 -13.56 4.56
N VAL A 363 -3.22 -13.23 5.35
CA VAL A 363 -2.13 -14.14 5.70
C VAL A 363 -2.35 -14.61 7.14
N GLU A 364 -2.77 -15.85 7.29
CA GLU A 364 -2.98 -16.49 8.59
C GLU A 364 -1.64 -17.04 9.12
N THR A 365 -1.33 -16.74 10.37
CA THR A 365 -0.06 -17.06 11.02
C THR A 365 -0.26 -17.45 12.47
N SER A 366 0.71 -18.16 13.04
CA SER A 366 0.81 -18.44 14.47
C SER A 366 2.25 -18.29 14.95
N ARG A 367 2.51 -18.53 16.24
CA ARG A 367 3.85 -18.38 16.86
C ARG A 367 5.00 -18.99 16.03
N LYS A 368 4.78 -20.15 15.42
CA LYS A 368 5.79 -20.86 14.63
C LYS A 368 6.29 -20.07 13.41
N ASP A 369 5.51 -19.11 12.94
CA ASP A 369 5.83 -18.28 11.78
C ASP A 369 6.69 -17.05 12.16
N PHE A 370 6.81 -16.76 13.46
CA PHE A 370 7.55 -15.61 13.99
C PHE A 370 8.83 -16.03 14.72
N VAL A 371 8.75 -17.06 15.55
CA VAL A 371 9.85 -17.47 16.42
C VAL A 371 10.74 -18.46 15.69
N ALA A 372 12.06 -18.20 15.68
CA ALA A 372 13.08 -19.09 15.13
C ALA A 372 13.73 -19.94 16.24
N GLU A 373 14.53 -20.94 15.85
CA GLU A 373 15.24 -21.83 16.78
C GLU A 373 16.56 -21.23 17.29
N TYR A 374 17.07 -20.19 16.62
CA TYR A 374 18.36 -19.56 16.90
C TYR A 374 18.21 -18.05 17.14
N GLU A 375 19.08 -17.50 18.01
CA GLU A 375 19.11 -16.08 18.37
C GLU A 375 19.39 -15.19 17.15
N GLY A 376 18.68 -14.06 17.06
CA GLY A 376 18.81 -13.10 15.95
C GLY A 376 18.12 -13.52 14.65
N GLN A 377 17.54 -14.73 14.57
CA GLN A 377 16.79 -15.18 13.39
C GLN A 377 15.29 -14.87 13.49
N SER A 378 14.76 -14.59 14.69
CA SER A 378 13.33 -14.30 14.88
C SER A 378 12.93 -12.98 14.24
N SER A 379 13.78 -11.95 14.30
CA SER A 379 13.55 -10.68 13.59
C SER A 379 13.48 -10.84 12.07
N VAL A 380 14.41 -11.60 11.49
CA VAL A 380 14.43 -11.89 10.03
C VAL A 380 13.20 -12.69 9.61
N LYS A 381 12.86 -13.73 10.39
CA LYS A 381 11.70 -14.58 10.12
C LYS A 381 10.39 -13.80 10.25
N THR A 382 10.25 -13.00 11.29
CA THR A 382 9.11 -12.09 11.49
C THR A 382 8.97 -11.11 10.34
N SER A 383 10.07 -10.46 9.92
CA SER A 383 10.05 -9.53 8.78
C SER A 383 9.58 -10.21 7.49
N ARG A 384 10.09 -11.41 7.18
CA ARG A 384 9.63 -12.18 6.00
C ARG A 384 8.17 -12.56 6.07
N THR A 385 7.68 -12.94 7.26
CA THR A 385 6.26 -13.25 7.49
C THR A 385 5.39 -12.02 7.24
N ILE A 386 5.84 -10.85 7.71
CA ILE A 386 5.15 -9.58 7.50
C ILE A 386 5.19 -9.16 6.02
N ASP A 387 6.32 -9.32 5.33
CA ASP A 387 6.45 -8.99 3.91
C ASP A 387 5.42 -9.72 3.05
N ARG A 388 5.06 -10.95 3.43
CA ARG A 388 3.98 -11.70 2.76
C ARG A 388 2.60 -11.06 2.95
N ALA A 389 2.39 -10.30 4.01
CA ALA A 389 1.11 -9.67 4.34
C ALA A 389 1.03 -8.18 3.96
N VAL A 390 2.15 -7.54 3.62
CA VAL A 390 2.16 -6.15 3.12
C VAL A 390 1.24 -6.02 1.90
N GLY A 391 0.43 -4.97 1.88
CA GLY A 391 -0.64 -4.76 0.91
C GLY A 391 -1.97 -5.42 1.30
N GLY A 392 -2.01 -6.13 2.43
CA GLY A 392 -3.17 -6.89 2.92
C GLY A 392 -3.30 -6.92 4.45
N VAL A 393 -3.82 -8.03 4.97
CA VAL A 393 -4.03 -8.29 6.41
C VAL A 393 -3.16 -9.44 6.90
N LEU A 394 -2.45 -9.22 8.02
CA LEU A 394 -1.75 -10.26 8.78
C LEU A 394 -2.63 -10.68 9.96
N PHE A 395 -3.05 -11.95 10.00
CA PHE A 395 -3.82 -12.51 11.10
C PHE A 395 -2.93 -13.41 11.96
N ILE A 396 -2.83 -13.09 13.25
CA ILE A 396 -2.03 -13.83 14.23
C ILE A 396 -2.99 -14.50 15.20
N ASP A 397 -3.19 -15.81 15.04
CA ASP A 397 -4.00 -16.59 15.97
C ASP A 397 -3.22 -16.90 17.25
N GLU A 398 -3.93 -16.91 18.37
CA GLU A 398 -3.38 -17.08 19.72
C GLU A 398 -2.15 -16.19 19.97
N ALA A 399 -2.25 -14.89 19.65
CA ALA A 399 -1.12 -13.96 19.65
C ALA A 399 -0.40 -13.85 21.01
N TYR A 400 -1.12 -14.11 22.11
CA TYR A 400 -0.55 -14.19 23.47
C TYR A 400 0.55 -15.24 23.58
N THR A 401 0.55 -16.25 22.70
CA THR A 401 1.61 -17.26 22.67
C THR A 401 2.93 -16.71 22.17
N LEU A 402 3.00 -15.54 21.53
CA LEU A 402 4.27 -14.93 21.08
C LEU A 402 5.17 -14.55 22.25
N VAL A 403 4.59 -14.08 23.35
CA VAL A 403 5.33 -13.75 24.58
C VAL A 403 4.98 -14.79 25.63
N GLN A 404 5.89 -15.74 25.84
CA GLN A 404 5.77 -16.73 26.91
C GLN A 404 6.78 -16.41 28.01
N GLU A 405 6.39 -16.66 29.25
CA GLU A 405 7.33 -16.71 30.36
C GLU A 405 7.94 -18.11 30.43
N ARG A 406 9.28 -18.20 30.39
CA ARG A 406 10.05 -19.40 30.71
C ARG A 406 10.90 -19.11 31.92
N ASP A 407 10.77 -19.93 32.97
CA ASP A 407 11.52 -19.80 34.23
C ASP A 407 11.44 -18.40 34.88
N GLY A 408 10.26 -17.75 34.79
CA GLY A 408 10.03 -16.41 35.34
C GLY A 408 10.69 -15.27 34.55
N ARG A 409 11.17 -15.53 33.33
CA ARG A 409 11.68 -14.51 32.39
C ARG A 409 10.95 -14.60 31.05
N ALA A 410 10.74 -13.44 30.42
CA ALA A 410 10.17 -13.38 29.07
C ALA A 410 11.09 -14.11 28.08
N ASP A 411 10.51 -14.95 27.22
CA ASP A 411 11.20 -15.65 26.14
C ASP A 411 11.89 -14.65 25.19
N PRO A 412 13.24 -14.61 25.14
CA PRO A 412 13.97 -13.62 24.35
C PRO A 412 13.61 -13.65 22.86
N PHE A 413 13.36 -14.84 22.31
CA PHE A 413 13.02 -15.00 20.90
C PHE A 413 11.61 -14.47 20.58
N GLY A 414 10.67 -14.67 21.49
CA GLY A 414 9.31 -14.14 21.41
C GLY A 414 9.28 -12.61 21.52
N SER A 415 10.07 -12.05 22.45
CA SER A 415 10.22 -10.60 22.60
C SER A 415 10.84 -9.97 21.35
N GLU A 416 11.89 -10.57 20.77
CA GLU A 416 12.51 -10.09 19.52
C GLU A 416 11.51 -10.06 18.35
N ALA A 417 10.68 -11.11 18.23
CA ALA A 417 9.63 -11.16 17.23
C ALA A 417 8.56 -10.07 17.46
N LEU A 418 8.16 -9.84 18.72
CA LEU A 418 7.18 -8.82 19.06
C LEU A 418 7.69 -7.40 18.78
N ASP A 419 8.94 -7.11 19.12
CA ASP A 419 9.58 -5.82 18.86
C ASP A 419 9.67 -5.56 17.35
N THR A 420 10.02 -6.59 16.58
CA THR A 420 10.02 -6.51 15.11
C THR A 420 8.62 -6.26 14.56
N LEU A 421 7.60 -6.96 15.08
CA LEU A 421 6.21 -6.76 14.69
C LEU A 421 5.76 -5.32 14.96
N LEU A 422 6.05 -4.77 16.14
CA LEU A 422 5.71 -3.39 16.52
C LEU A 422 6.38 -2.36 15.60
N ALA A 423 7.67 -2.55 15.29
CA ALA A 423 8.39 -1.67 14.38
C ALA A 423 7.80 -1.70 12.97
N ARG A 424 7.46 -2.89 12.46
CA ARG A 424 6.85 -3.05 11.13
C ARG A 424 5.40 -2.54 11.09
N MET A 425 4.63 -2.69 12.16
CA MET A 425 3.30 -2.10 12.30
C MET A 425 3.35 -0.58 12.15
N GLU A 426 4.39 0.09 12.66
CA GLU A 426 4.57 1.54 12.47
C GLU A 426 5.05 1.87 11.06
N ASN A 427 6.10 1.20 10.59
CA ASN A 427 6.74 1.51 9.31
C ASN A 427 5.83 1.24 8.10
N ASP A 428 4.98 0.21 8.18
CA ASP A 428 4.08 -0.23 7.11
C ASP A 428 2.60 0.10 7.39
N ARG A 429 2.27 0.94 8.37
CA ARG A 429 0.88 1.27 8.79
C ARG A 429 -0.06 1.76 7.69
N ASP A 430 0.50 2.29 6.60
CA ASP A 430 -0.29 2.75 5.47
C ASP A 430 -0.72 1.60 4.55
N ARG A 431 -0.04 0.45 4.61
CA ARG A 431 -0.18 -0.69 3.69
C ARG A 431 -0.39 -2.05 4.36
N LEU A 432 -0.33 -2.11 5.69
CA LEU A 432 -0.47 -3.34 6.48
C LEU A 432 -1.52 -3.14 7.57
N VAL A 433 -2.46 -4.08 7.66
CA VAL A 433 -3.35 -4.22 8.81
C VAL A 433 -3.00 -5.51 9.54
N VAL A 434 -2.96 -5.46 10.87
CA VAL A 434 -2.64 -6.62 11.72
C VAL A 434 -3.87 -6.90 12.56
N ILE A 435 -4.30 -8.16 12.57
CA ILE A 435 -5.37 -8.65 13.43
C ILE A 435 -4.75 -9.68 14.39
N ILE A 436 -4.79 -9.39 15.68
CA ILE A 436 -4.40 -10.36 16.70
C ILE A 436 -5.63 -11.03 17.27
N ALA A 437 -5.58 -12.34 17.47
CA ALA A 437 -6.68 -13.11 18.02
C ALA A 437 -6.28 -13.89 19.28
N GLY A 438 -7.22 -14.06 20.20
CA GLY A 438 -7.03 -14.85 21.41
C GLY A 438 -8.19 -14.76 22.39
N TYR A 439 -8.04 -15.36 23.56
CA TYR A 439 -9.01 -15.20 24.64
C TYR A 439 -8.88 -13.81 25.27
N PRO A 440 -9.98 -13.22 25.78
CA PRO A 440 -9.96 -11.89 26.38
C PRO A 440 -8.84 -11.68 27.40
N ALA A 441 -8.76 -12.53 28.44
CA ALA A 441 -7.78 -12.39 29.51
C ALA A 441 -6.32 -12.67 29.10
N ASP A 442 -6.10 -13.45 28.04
CA ASP A 442 -4.76 -13.69 27.50
C ASP A 442 -4.29 -12.50 26.66
N ILE A 443 -5.19 -11.91 25.88
CA ILE A 443 -4.92 -10.69 25.12
C ILE A 443 -4.68 -9.51 26.06
N ASP A 444 -5.47 -9.37 27.12
CA ASP A 444 -5.28 -8.27 28.08
C ASP A 444 -3.89 -8.34 28.73
N ARG A 445 -3.44 -9.55 29.13
CA ARG A 445 -2.07 -9.78 29.61
C ARG A 445 -1.00 -9.45 28.58
N LEU A 446 -1.22 -9.81 27.31
CA LEU A 446 -0.30 -9.44 26.22
C LEU A 446 -0.20 -7.91 26.06
N LEU A 447 -1.34 -7.19 26.12
CA LEU A 447 -1.36 -5.74 25.99
C LEU A 447 -0.73 -5.02 27.20
N GLU A 448 -0.85 -5.60 28.39
CA GLU A 448 -0.20 -5.10 29.61
C GLU A 448 1.33 -5.28 29.59
N SER A 449 1.84 -6.24 28.82
CA SER A 449 3.29 -6.47 28.70
C SER A 449 4.03 -5.37 27.93
N ASN A 450 3.33 -4.58 27.10
CA ASN A 450 3.93 -3.55 26.26
C ASN A 450 2.92 -2.44 25.90
N ASP A 451 3.13 -1.22 26.43
CA ASP A 451 2.30 -0.04 26.14
C ASP A 451 2.22 0.31 24.64
N GLY A 452 3.25 -0.05 23.87
CA GLY A 452 3.32 0.11 22.42
C GLY A 452 2.32 -0.75 21.66
N LEU A 453 1.89 -1.90 22.20
CA LEU A 453 0.79 -2.69 21.65
C LEU A 453 -0.56 -2.02 21.92
N ARG A 454 -0.79 -1.60 23.17
CA ARG A 454 -2.08 -1.03 23.58
C ARG A 454 -2.44 0.21 22.77
N SER A 455 -1.48 1.08 22.49
CA SER A 455 -1.68 2.27 21.66
C SER A 455 -1.94 1.94 20.18
N ARG A 456 -1.36 0.86 19.66
CA ARG A 456 -1.51 0.42 18.26
C ARG A 456 -2.73 -0.46 18.02
N PHE A 457 -3.41 -0.96 19.04
CA PHE A 457 -4.62 -1.76 18.87
C PHE A 457 -5.84 -1.06 19.46
N SER A 458 -6.33 -0.04 18.77
CA SER A 458 -7.46 0.78 19.25
C SER A 458 -8.84 0.16 18.99
N THR A 459 -8.94 -0.84 18.12
CA THR A 459 -10.22 -1.49 17.76
C THR A 459 -10.27 -2.90 18.32
N ARG A 460 -11.29 -3.22 19.09
CA ARG A 460 -11.55 -4.57 19.62
C ARG A 460 -12.91 -5.07 19.15
N ILE A 461 -12.93 -6.26 18.55
CA ILE A 461 -14.13 -6.98 18.15
C ILE A 461 -14.27 -8.19 19.07
N GLU A 462 -15.43 -8.27 19.73
CA GLU A 462 -15.72 -9.29 20.74
C GLU A 462 -16.63 -10.36 20.15
N PHE A 463 -16.14 -11.59 20.17
CA PHE A 463 -16.84 -12.77 19.71
C PHE A 463 -17.40 -13.50 20.92
N ASP A 464 -18.70 -13.38 21.12
CA ASP A 464 -19.42 -14.09 22.17
C ASP A 464 -19.52 -15.59 21.82
N SER A 465 -19.73 -16.43 22.83
CA SER A 465 -20.07 -17.85 22.64
C SER A 465 -21.39 -17.99 21.90
N TYR A 466 -21.53 -19.04 21.09
CA TYR A 466 -22.81 -19.31 20.43
C TYR A 466 -23.85 -19.79 21.44
N GLY A 467 -25.10 -19.39 21.21
CA GLY A 467 -26.26 -19.96 21.88
C GLY A 467 -26.53 -21.39 21.43
N PRO A 468 -27.25 -22.20 22.23
CA PRO A 468 -27.61 -23.57 21.85
C PRO A 468 -28.35 -23.68 20.51
N ASP A 469 -29.27 -22.75 20.23
CA ASP A 469 -30.00 -22.72 18.95
C ASP A 469 -29.06 -22.42 17.77
N GLU A 470 -28.11 -21.49 17.95
CA GLU A 470 -27.10 -21.16 16.94
C GLU A 470 -26.19 -22.37 16.66
N ILE A 471 -25.87 -23.20 17.67
CA ILE A 471 -25.12 -24.46 17.46
C ILE A 471 -25.88 -25.44 16.57
N VAL A 472 -27.21 -25.54 16.73
CA VAL A 472 -28.06 -26.39 15.88
C VAL A 472 -28.08 -25.86 14.45
N GLU A 473 -28.25 -24.56 14.27
CA GLU A 473 -28.19 -23.92 12.95
C GLU A 473 -26.83 -24.16 12.27
N ILE A 474 -25.73 -24.03 13.00
CA ILE A 474 -24.38 -24.29 12.48
C ILE A 474 -24.24 -25.75 12.08
N ALA A 475 -24.73 -26.69 12.90
CA ALA A 475 -24.71 -28.11 12.59
C ALA A 475 -25.51 -28.44 11.32
N ASN A 476 -26.68 -27.81 11.13
CA ASN A 476 -27.48 -27.97 9.91
C ASN A 476 -26.73 -27.48 8.67
N VAL A 477 -26.12 -26.29 8.72
CA VAL A 477 -25.35 -25.75 7.60
C VAL A 477 -24.13 -26.63 7.28
N LEU A 478 -23.44 -27.13 8.30
CA LEU A 478 -22.30 -28.03 8.11
C LEU A 478 -22.72 -29.37 7.48
N ALA A 479 -23.84 -29.94 7.92
CA ALA A 479 -24.38 -31.16 7.33
C ALA A 479 -24.75 -30.93 5.85
N GLN A 480 -25.47 -29.84 5.55
CA GLN A 480 -25.89 -29.52 4.18
C GLN A 480 -24.72 -29.32 3.22
N ASN A 481 -23.62 -28.72 3.69
CA ASN A 481 -22.40 -28.56 2.88
C ASN A 481 -21.72 -29.89 2.52
N ASN A 482 -22.03 -30.97 3.25
CA ASN A 482 -21.52 -32.32 3.02
C ASN A 482 -22.58 -33.25 2.39
N ASP A 483 -23.64 -32.70 1.79
CA ASP A 483 -24.79 -33.45 1.26
C ASP A 483 -25.49 -34.34 2.32
N SER A 484 -25.37 -33.95 3.59
CA SER A 484 -26.01 -34.61 4.74
C SER A 484 -27.16 -33.75 5.29
N THR A 485 -28.12 -34.38 5.97
CA THR A 485 -29.25 -33.68 6.62
C THR A 485 -29.46 -34.21 8.03
N LEU A 486 -29.74 -33.32 8.99
CA LEU A 486 -30.14 -33.72 10.34
C LEU A 486 -31.66 -33.96 10.36
N SER A 487 -32.08 -35.15 10.82
CA SER A 487 -33.48 -35.39 11.17
C SER A 487 -33.92 -34.45 12.31
N GLU A 488 -35.24 -34.25 12.48
CA GLU A 488 -35.78 -33.43 13.56
C GLU A 488 -35.32 -33.92 14.95
N GLU A 489 -35.26 -35.25 15.14
CA GLU A 489 -34.78 -35.85 16.39
C GLU A 489 -33.27 -35.65 16.59
N ALA A 490 -32.45 -35.73 15.53
CA ALA A 490 -31.03 -35.41 15.61
C ALA A 490 -30.81 -33.95 16.02
N ALA A 491 -31.55 -33.01 15.42
CA ALA A 491 -31.48 -31.59 15.76
C ALA A 491 -31.85 -31.32 17.23
N LYS A 492 -32.91 -31.97 17.74
CA LYS A 492 -33.29 -31.91 19.17
C LYS A 492 -32.19 -32.43 20.09
N ARG A 493 -31.49 -33.50 19.70
CA ARG A 493 -30.35 -34.05 20.46
C ARG A 493 -29.18 -33.06 20.52
N VAL A 494 -28.85 -32.43 19.39
CA VAL A 494 -27.82 -31.37 19.33
C VAL A 494 -28.19 -30.22 20.26
N LEU A 495 -29.44 -29.74 20.20
CA LEU A 495 -29.93 -28.65 21.04
C LEU A 495 -29.80 -28.98 22.54
N ALA A 496 -30.23 -30.17 22.95
CA ALA A 496 -30.15 -30.61 24.33
C ALA A 496 -28.71 -30.69 24.83
N ALA A 497 -27.80 -31.24 24.02
CA ALA A 497 -26.39 -31.32 24.36
C ALA A 497 -25.72 -29.93 24.43
N ALA A 498 -26.00 -29.05 23.47
CA ALA A 498 -25.48 -27.68 23.49
C ALA A 498 -26.01 -26.88 24.69
N THR A 499 -27.28 -27.06 25.04
CA THR A 499 -27.89 -26.44 26.23
C THR A 499 -27.19 -26.89 27.50
N LEU A 500 -26.95 -28.20 27.65
CA LEU A 500 -26.21 -28.75 28.79
C LEU A 500 -24.81 -28.13 28.91
N LEU A 501 -24.07 -28.05 27.81
CA LEU A 501 -22.71 -27.48 27.80
C LEU A 501 -22.69 -25.97 28.05
N SER A 502 -23.73 -25.24 27.63
CA SER A 502 -23.84 -23.80 27.88
C SER A 502 -24.08 -23.47 29.36
N GLN A 503 -24.75 -24.37 30.09
CA GLN A 503 -25.08 -24.19 31.51
C GLN A 503 -23.98 -24.70 32.46
N ARG A 504 -23.07 -25.55 31.97
CA ARG A 504 -21.98 -26.11 32.76
C ARG A 504 -20.72 -25.24 32.65
N THR A 505 -20.04 -25.06 33.78
CA THR A 505 -18.75 -24.36 33.83
C THR A 505 -17.64 -25.36 34.16
N LEU A 506 -16.59 -25.39 33.34
CA LEU A 506 -15.40 -26.19 33.54
C LEU A 506 -14.19 -25.25 33.58
N ASN A 507 -13.32 -25.39 34.59
CA ASN A 507 -12.14 -24.53 34.77
C ASN A 507 -12.45 -23.01 34.71
N GLY A 508 -13.62 -22.60 35.23
CA GLY A 508 -14.06 -21.20 35.24
C GLY A 508 -14.54 -20.65 33.88
N LYS A 509 -14.69 -21.50 32.85
CA LYS A 509 -15.21 -21.14 31.53
C LYS A 509 -16.44 -21.99 31.19
N PRO A 510 -17.39 -21.50 30.36
CA PRO A 510 -18.48 -22.32 29.84
C PRO A 510 -17.94 -23.59 29.17
N ALA A 511 -18.57 -24.74 29.41
CA ALA A 511 -18.11 -26.00 28.84
C ALA A 511 -18.21 -26.01 27.31
N LEU A 512 -19.18 -25.27 26.75
CA LEU A 512 -19.32 -25.06 25.30
C LEU A 512 -18.11 -24.33 24.68
N ASP A 513 -17.47 -23.42 25.43
CA ASP A 513 -16.25 -22.74 24.99
C ASP A 513 -15.05 -23.67 24.92
N ILE A 514 -14.97 -24.59 25.88
CA ILE A 514 -13.93 -25.62 25.92
C ILE A 514 -14.14 -26.65 24.81
N ALA A 515 -15.40 -27.03 24.56
CA ALA A 515 -15.78 -27.86 23.42
C ALA A 515 -15.49 -27.17 22.07
N GLY A 516 -15.37 -25.84 22.06
CA GLY A 516 -14.95 -25.06 20.91
C GLY A 516 -16.09 -24.65 19.98
N ASN A 517 -17.30 -24.42 20.51
CA ASN A 517 -18.40 -23.75 19.80
C ASN A 517 -18.67 -24.36 18.40
N GLY A 518 -18.42 -23.63 17.30
CA GLY A 518 -18.62 -24.16 15.94
C GLY A 518 -17.75 -25.39 15.62
N ARG A 519 -16.60 -25.58 16.30
CA ARG A 519 -15.82 -26.82 16.21
C ARG A 519 -16.57 -28.00 16.85
N TYR A 520 -17.30 -27.77 17.95
CA TYR A 520 -18.15 -28.78 18.57
C TYR A 520 -19.29 -29.20 17.63
N ALA A 521 -19.97 -28.24 17.00
CA ALA A 521 -21.00 -28.53 15.98
C ALA A 521 -20.44 -29.40 14.84
N ARG A 522 -19.24 -29.07 14.32
CA ARG A 522 -18.56 -29.86 13.30
C ARG A 522 -18.25 -31.28 13.76
N GLN A 523 -17.69 -31.43 14.96
CA GLN A 523 -17.38 -32.75 15.52
C GLN A 523 -18.63 -33.61 15.68
N LEU A 524 -19.76 -33.04 16.08
CA LEU A 524 -21.04 -33.75 16.15
C LEU A 524 -21.52 -34.21 14.78
N VAL A 525 -21.47 -33.34 13.76
CA VAL A 525 -21.87 -33.70 12.39
C VAL A 525 -20.97 -34.81 11.84
N GLU A 526 -19.65 -34.67 11.92
CA GLU A 526 -18.70 -35.68 11.43
C GLU A 526 -18.88 -37.04 12.13
N ALA A 527 -19.11 -37.03 13.45
CA ALA A 527 -19.38 -38.25 14.20
C ALA A 527 -20.77 -38.83 13.90
N GLY A 528 -21.75 -37.98 13.62
CA GLY A 528 -23.09 -38.38 13.18
C GLY A 528 -23.08 -39.03 11.79
N GLU A 529 -22.31 -38.49 10.85
CA GLU A 529 -22.08 -39.10 9.52
C GLU A 529 -21.44 -40.48 9.66
N GLN A 530 -20.43 -40.62 10.52
CA GLN A 530 -19.84 -41.94 10.81
C GLN A 530 -20.85 -42.92 11.43
N GLY A 531 -21.72 -42.43 12.31
CA GLY A 531 -22.81 -43.21 12.90
C GLY A 531 -23.80 -43.70 11.84
N ARG A 532 -24.26 -42.79 10.98
CA ARG A 532 -25.12 -43.07 9.82
C ARG A 532 -24.47 -44.12 8.92
N ASP A 533 -23.23 -43.93 8.53
CA ASP A 533 -22.53 -44.84 7.62
C ASP A 533 -22.37 -46.23 8.24
N MET A 534 -22.06 -46.32 9.54
CA MET A 534 -22.02 -47.60 10.24
C MET A 534 -23.39 -48.27 10.33
N ARG A 535 -24.47 -47.51 10.54
CA ARG A 535 -25.84 -48.02 10.55
C ARG A 535 -26.22 -48.58 9.18
N LEU A 536 -25.97 -47.83 8.10
CA LEU A 536 -26.31 -48.23 6.73
C LEU A 536 -25.44 -49.39 6.23
N ALA A 537 -24.18 -49.46 6.65
CA ALA A 537 -23.27 -50.57 6.36
C ALA A 537 -23.74 -51.92 6.95
N ARG A 538 -24.60 -51.89 7.97
CA ARG A 538 -25.22 -53.10 8.54
C ARG A 538 -26.47 -53.54 7.77
N SER A 539 -26.99 -52.72 6.85
CA SER A 539 -28.08 -53.13 5.98
C SER A 539 -27.59 -54.12 4.93
N MET A 540 -28.37 -55.17 4.65
CA MET A 540 -27.98 -56.23 3.69
C MET A 540 -28.32 -55.87 2.24
N ASP A 541 -29.01 -54.75 1.98
CA ASP A 541 -29.52 -54.37 0.66
C ASP A 541 -29.10 -52.94 0.29
N PHE A 542 -27.83 -52.80 -0.09
CA PHE A 542 -27.24 -51.53 -0.51
C PHE A 542 -27.87 -50.94 -1.78
N GLU A 543 -28.44 -51.78 -2.65
CA GLU A 543 -29.04 -51.34 -3.91
C GLU A 543 -30.41 -50.66 -3.71
N SER A 544 -31.04 -50.88 -2.56
CA SER A 544 -32.33 -50.26 -2.20
C SER A 544 -32.22 -48.91 -1.49
N LEU A 545 -31.02 -48.45 -1.13
CA LEU A 545 -30.81 -47.23 -0.37
C LEU A 545 -31.05 -45.98 -1.24
N GLY A 546 -32.07 -45.20 -0.89
CA GLY A 546 -32.38 -43.93 -1.54
C GLY A 546 -31.43 -42.80 -1.12
N VAL A 547 -31.33 -41.75 -1.94
CA VAL A 547 -30.51 -40.56 -1.65
C VAL A 547 -30.85 -39.95 -0.30
N GLU A 548 -32.13 -39.89 0.05
CA GLU A 548 -32.62 -39.34 1.33
C GLU A 548 -32.09 -40.14 2.55
N GLN A 549 -32.00 -41.46 2.43
CA GLN A 549 -31.47 -42.31 3.51
C GLN A 549 -29.95 -42.21 3.63
N LEU A 550 -29.26 -42.00 2.49
CA LEU A 550 -27.82 -41.79 2.45
C LEU A 550 -27.43 -40.41 2.99
N SER A 551 -28.31 -39.41 2.88
CA SER A 551 -28.07 -38.07 3.44
C SER A 551 -28.46 -37.95 4.91
N GLU A 552 -29.49 -38.66 5.37
CA GLU A 552 -30.07 -38.43 6.71
C GLU A 552 -29.25 -39.02 7.87
N ILE A 553 -28.87 -38.13 8.80
CA ILE A 553 -28.37 -38.43 10.14
C ILE A 553 -29.57 -38.45 11.10
N ASN A 554 -29.85 -39.61 11.66
CA ASN A 554 -31.02 -39.79 12.54
C ASN A 554 -30.68 -39.51 14.02
N GLY A 555 -31.70 -39.54 14.89
CA GLY A 555 -31.53 -39.28 16.32
C GLY A 555 -30.59 -40.28 17.04
N ASP A 556 -30.53 -41.54 16.60
CA ASP A 556 -29.68 -42.57 17.20
C ASP A 556 -28.22 -42.39 16.82
N ASP A 557 -27.94 -42.04 15.55
CA ASP A 557 -26.58 -41.71 15.11
C ASP A 557 -26.04 -40.52 15.91
N MET A 558 -26.88 -39.48 16.07
CA MET A 558 -26.49 -38.26 16.77
C MET A 558 -26.32 -38.50 18.28
N ALA A 559 -27.11 -39.39 18.89
CA ALA A 559 -26.89 -39.78 20.28
C ALA A 559 -25.51 -40.44 20.46
N GLY A 560 -25.15 -41.40 19.60
CA GLY A 560 -23.82 -42.01 19.62
C GLY A 560 -22.68 -41.03 19.31
N ALA A 561 -22.94 -40.05 18.44
CA ALA A 561 -22.00 -38.97 18.14
C ALA A 561 -21.72 -38.10 19.38
N ILE A 562 -22.78 -37.69 20.11
CA ILE A 562 -22.67 -36.90 21.34
C ILE A 562 -21.84 -37.65 22.39
N ASP A 563 -22.14 -38.93 22.64
CA ASP A 563 -21.39 -39.75 23.62
C ASP A 563 -19.90 -39.85 23.25
N THR A 564 -19.61 -40.01 21.96
CA THR A 564 -18.24 -40.09 21.44
C THR A 564 -17.50 -38.76 21.61
N VAL A 565 -18.16 -37.63 21.32
CA VAL A 565 -17.53 -36.31 21.42
C VAL A 565 -17.35 -35.90 22.89
N HIS A 566 -18.35 -36.12 23.75
CA HIS A 566 -18.30 -35.77 25.17
C HIS A 566 -17.24 -36.58 25.92
N SER A 567 -17.13 -37.88 25.63
CA SER A 567 -16.08 -38.73 26.20
C SER A 567 -14.66 -38.27 25.83
N ARG A 568 -14.42 -37.88 24.57
CA ARG A 568 -13.13 -37.33 24.14
C ARG A 568 -12.78 -36.00 24.81
N LEU A 569 -13.77 -35.17 25.07
CA LEU A 569 -13.61 -33.88 25.74
C LEU A 569 -13.48 -34.00 27.26
N ASN A 570 -13.53 -35.23 27.82
CA ASN A 570 -13.62 -35.49 29.27
C ASN A 570 -14.76 -34.70 29.95
N ILE A 571 -15.83 -34.43 29.21
CA ILE A 571 -17.05 -33.82 29.75
C ILE A 571 -17.92 -34.98 30.24
N GLY A 572 -17.46 -35.69 31.27
CA GLY A 572 -18.23 -36.72 31.97
C GLY A 572 -19.21 -36.09 32.98
N GLU A 573 -20.34 -36.75 33.21
CA GLU A 573 -21.52 -36.32 34.01
C GLU A 573 -21.25 -35.32 35.15
#